data_AF-A0A523JLX2-F1
#
_entry.id   AF-A0A523JLX2-F1
#
_cell.length_a   1.000
_cell.length_b   1.000
_cell.length_c   1.000
_cell.angle_alpha   90.00
_cell.angle_beta   90.00
_cell.angle_gamma   90.00
#
_symmetry.space_group_name_H-M   'P 1'
#
loop_
_entity.id
_entity.type
_entity.pdbx_description
1 polymer ?
#
loop_
_entity_poly.entity_id
_entity_poly.type
_entity_poly.pdbx_seq_one_letter_code
_entity_poly.pdbx_strand_id
1 'polypeptide(L)'
;MTARKLGLLISLSLFVAADSAHASGTSALAQELTRSQQVNKRVVNVWWLPLEYWLAAAQELKKPAQEIDDVRKLFRYYLIIAVLDARVLDDGKLEPATHAEIGPHLQIRRNGKPVEILRDVDPRVARRVGELSYLLKTSLSMLGVGLRIFFLPNIDDDGRPLLQGASRGLLTIRYAPGEDEDAFEYVWHAPLTAVAGPQTCPDGGESLEAHWAYCPWHGIKLRGE
;
A
#
# COMPACT_ATOMS: atom_id res chain seq x y z
N MET A 1 -12.86 -23.64 -45.42
CA MET A 1 -13.11 -24.05 -44.02
C MET A 1 -11.83 -23.81 -43.23
N THR A 2 -11.73 -22.66 -42.57
CA THR A 2 -10.54 -22.24 -41.80
C THR A 2 -10.89 -22.34 -40.32
N ALA A 3 -10.23 -23.26 -39.62
CA ALA A 3 -10.42 -23.51 -38.21
C ALA A 3 -9.90 -22.32 -37.38
N ARG A 4 -10.81 -21.63 -36.69
CA ARG A 4 -10.52 -20.64 -35.66
C ARG A 4 -9.74 -21.30 -34.53
N LYS A 5 -8.48 -20.91 -34.32
CA LYS A 5 -7.75 -21.20 -33.08
C LYS A 5 -8.38 -20.37 -31.97
N LEU A 6 -9.13 -21.06 -31.10
CA LEU A 6 -9.67 -20.51 -29.87
C LEU A 6 -8.50 -20.38 -28.87
N GLY A 7 -7.91 -19.19 -28.77
CA GLY A 7 -6.93 -18.87 -27.73
C GLY A 7 -7.64 -18.81 -26.38
N LEU A 8 -7.41 -19.81 -25.54
CA LEU A 8 -7.94 -19.89 -24.19
C LEU A 8 -7.27 -18.82 -23.32
N LEU A 9 -7.99 -17.72 -23.06
CA LEU A 9 -7.62 -16.76 -22.01
C LEU A 9 -7.83 -17.44 -20.66
N ILE A 10 -6.77 -17.98 -20.08
CA ILE A 10 -6.78 -18.39 -18.67
C ILE A 10 -6.68 -17.10 -17.85
N SER A 11 -7.82 -16.51 -17.48
CA SER A 11 -7.84 -15.51 -16.43
C SER A 11 -7.54 -16.22 -15.11
N LEU A 12 -6.28 -16.23 -14.70
CA LEU A 12 -5.91 -16.66 -13.37
C LEU A 12 -6.34 -15.57 -12.38
N SER A 13 -7.63 -15.52 -12.09
CA SER A 13 -8.18 -14.71 -11.01
C SER A 13 -7.65 -15.29 -9.70
N LEU A 14 -6.51 -14.79 -9.25
CA LEU A 14 -6.06 -14.94 -7.86
C LEU A 14 -7.02 -14.15 -6.97
N PHE A 15 -8.26 -14.62 -6.85
CA PHE A 15 -9.05 -14.32 -5.67
C PHE A 15 -8.34 -15.02 -4.52
N VAL A 16 -7.57 -14.26 -3.75
CA VAL A 16 -7.34 -14.65 -2.36
C VAL A 16 -8.74 -14.77 -1.77
N ALA A 17 -9.21 -16.00 -1.60
CA ALA A 17 -10.40 -16.26 -0.81
C ALA A 17 -10.10 -15.73 0.58
N ALA A 18 -10.68 -14.57 0.90
CA ALA A 18 -10.67 -14.05 2.25
C ALA A 18 -11.46 -15.06 3.10
N ASP A 19 -10.75 -15.89 3.84
CA ASP A 19 -11.36 -16.68 4.89
C ASP A 19 -11.79 -15.68 5.96
N SER A 20 -13.09 -15.35 5.99
CA SER A 20 -13.67 -14.26 6.79
C SER A 20 -13.67 -14.54 8.31
N ALA A 21 -13.04 -15.62 8.76
CA ALA A 21 -12.89 -15.95 10.17
C ALA A 21 -11.50 -15.48 10.64
N HIS A 22 -11.46 -14.25 11.16
CA HIS A 22 -10.28 -13.54 11.71
C HIS A 22 -9.37 -12.84 10.70
N ALA A 23 -9.89 -11.84 9.98
CA ALA A 23 -9.03 -10.79 9.47
C ALA A 23 -8.41 -10.05 10.68
N SER A 24 -7.11 -10.23 10.91
CA SER A 24 -6.35 -9.39 11.84
C SER A 24 -6.42 -7.92 11.41
N GLY A 25 -6.19 -6.97 12.32
CA GLY A 25 -6.18 -5.54 11.98
C GLY A 25 -5.18 -5.21 10.86
N THR A 26 -4.09 -5.96 10.76
CA THR A 26 -3.10 -5.83 9.68
C THR A 26 -3.61 -6.34 8.33
N SER A 27 -4.49 -7.36 8.29
CA SER A 27 -5.07 -7.92 7.07
C SER A 27 -6.02 -6.93 6.40
N ALA A 28 -6.95 -6.33 7.15
CA ALA A 28 -7.87 -5.31 6.63
C ALA A 28 -7.10 -4.08 6.13
N LEU A 29 -6.10 -3.62 6.88
CA LEU A 29 -5.19 -2.56 6.46
C LEU A 29 -4.43 -2.96 5.19
N ALA A 30 -3.83 -4.15 5.14
CA ALA A 30 -3.07 -4.59 3.98
C ALA A 30 -3.94 -4.64 2.71
N GLN A 31 -5.19 -5.11 2.82
CA GLN A 31 -6.14 -5.11 1.70
C GLN A 31 -6.45 -3.70 1.22
N GLU A 32 -6.83 -2.77 2.11
CA GLU A 32 -7.12 -1.38 1.74
C GLU A 32 -5.90 -0.65 1.15
N LEU A 33 -4.70 -1.02 1.60
CA LEU A 33 -3.45 -0.41 1.17
C LEU A 33 -2.90 -0.98 -0.15
N THR A 34 -3.35 -2.17 -0.57
CA THR A 34 -2.86 -2.79 -1.80
C THR A 34 -3.46 -2.12 -3.03
N ARG A 35 -2.61 -1.80 -4.01
CA ARG A 35 -3.05 -1.51 -5.38
C ARG A 35 -2.28 -2.39 -6.35
N SER A 36 -3.02 -3.10 -7.20
CA SER A 36 -2.46 -4.09 -8.12
C SER A 36 -2.71 -3.69 -9.56
N GLN A 37 -1.73 -3.91 -10.43
CA GLN A 37 -1.89 -3.89 -11.87
C GLN A 37 -1.27 -5.15 -12.44
N GLN A 38 -1.95 -5.74 -13.43
CA GLN A 38 -1.39 -6.81 -14.24
C GLN A 38 -1.46 -6.36 -15.69
N VAL A 39 -0.30 -6.12 -16.28
CA VAL A 39 -0.17 -5.73 -17.68
C VAL A 39 0.86 -6.63 -18.33
N ASN A 40 0.48 -7.17 -19.49
CA ASN A 40 1.26 -8.19 -20.20
C ASN A 40 1.65 -9.35 -19.28
N LYS A 41 2.92 -9.79 -19.33
CA LYS A 41 3.51 -10.80 -18.44
C LYS A 41 4.14 -10.14 -17.21
N ARG A 42 3.49 -9.15 -16.60
CA ARG A 42 4.03 -8.46 -15.44
C ARG A 42 2.95 -8.23 -14.40
N VAL A 43 3.34 -8.39 -13.13
CA VAL A 43 2.50 -8.14 -11.96
C VAL A 43 3.16 -7.04 -11.15
N VAL A 44 2.42 -5.97 -10.92
CA VAL A 44 2.85 -4.83 -10.12
C VAL A 44 1.88 -4.66 -8.95
N ASN A 45 2.41 -4.65 -7.73
CA ASN A 45 1.69 -4.27 -6.54
C ASN A 45 2.40 -3.13 -5.85
N VAL A 46 1.64 -2.11 -5.46
CA VAL A 46 2.13 -0.96 -4.70
C VAL A 46 1.34 -0.86 -3.41
N TRP A 47 2.05 -0.63 -2.31
CA TRP A 47 1.50 -0.38 -0.99
C TRP A 47 2.01 0.94 -0.45
N TRP A 48 1.11 1.74 0.08
CA TRP A 48 1.46 2.73 1.10
C TRP A 48 1.35 2.06 2.46
N LEU A 49 2.43 2.02 3.24
CA LEU A 49 2.46 1.43 4.57
C LEU A 49 2.57 2.56 5.62
N PRO A 50 1.44 3.16 6.05
CA PRO A 50 1.45 4.26 7.00
C PRO A 50 1.82 3.79 8.40
N LEU A 51 2.07 4.71 9.32
CA LEU A 51 2.45 4.41 10.71
C LEU A 51 1.54 3.36 11.36
N GLU A 52 0.24 3.45 11.13
CA GLU A 52 -0.77 2.58 11.73
C GLU A 52 -0.61 1.11 11.30
N TYR A 53 -0.19 0.86 10.06
CA TYR A 53 0.16 -0.49 9.61
C TYR A 53 1.33 -1.05 10.44
N TRP A 54 2.38 -0.26 10.66
CA TRP A 54 3.56 -0.70 11.40
C TRP A 54 3.28 -0.91 12.89
N LEU A 55 2.42 -0.09 13.48
CA LEU A 55 1.94 -0.29 14.86
C LEU A 55 1.13 -1.57 14.98
N ALA A 56 0.21 -1.83 14.04
CA ALA A 56 -0.56 -3.07 14.01
C ALA A 56 0.34 -4.29 13.81
N ALA A 57 1.33 -4.22 12.91
CA ALA A 57 2.31 -5.29 12.70
C ALA A 57 3.16 -5.56 13.95
N ALA A 58 3.61 -4.52 14.64
CA ALA A 58 4.38 -4.66 15.88
C ALA A 58 3.54 -5.28 17.01
N GLN A 59 2.26 -4.91 17.11
CA GLN A 59 1.32 -5.51 18.06
C GLN A 59 1.04 -6.98 17.76
N GLU A 60 0.84 -7.33 16.49
CA GLU A 60 0.60 -8.71 16.06
C GLU A 60 1.80 -9.61 16.33
N LEU A 61 3.01 -9.10 16.11
CA LEU A 61 4.27 -9.75 16.48
C LEU A 61 4.56 -9.72 18.00
N LYS A 62 3.62 -9.22 18.80
CA LYS A 62 3.71 -9.12 20.28
C LYS A 62 5.00 -8.44 20.74
N LYS A 63 5.42 -7.39 20.04
CA LYS A 63 6.62 -6.62 20.40
C LYS A 63 6.43 -5.94 21.77
N PRO A 64 7.50 -5.77 22.56
CA PRO A 64 7.45 -5.04 23.82
C PRO A 64 6.92 -3.60 23.62
N ALA A 65 6.25 -3.06 24.64
CA ALA A 65 5.67 -1.71 24.59
C ALA A 65 6.68 -0.63 24.21
N GLN A 66 7.93 -0.74 24.69
CA GLN A 66 9.00 0.18 24.33
C GLN A 66 9.32 0.14 22.83
N GLU A 67 9.31 -1.04 22.20
CA GLU A 67 9.56 -1.16 20.76
C GLU A 67 8.40 -0.60 19.94
N ILE A 68 7.16 -0.75 20.40
CA ILE A 68 5.98 -0.16 19.76
C ILE A 68 6.04 1.38 19.84
N ASP A 69 6.47 1.93 20.98
CA ASP A 69 6.67 3.37 21.14
C ASP A 69 7.82 3.89 20.26
N ASP A 70 8.91 3.13 20.11
CA ASP A 70 9.98 3.45 19.17
C ASP A 70 9.46 3.50 17.73
N VAL A 71 8.64 2.54 17.31
CA VAL A 71 7.99 2.56 15.98
C VAL A 71 7.15 3.83 15.83
N ARG A 72 6.31 4.16 16.82
CA ARG A 72 5.50 5.38 16.81
C ARG A 72 6.35 6.65 16.65
N LYS A 73 7.46 6.71 17.36
CA LYS A 73 8.34 7.89 17.38
C LYS A 73 9.14 8.06 16.10
N LEU A 74 9.62 6.97 15.55
CA LEU A 74 10.52 6.99 14.40
C LEU A 74 9.74 7.04 13.07
N PHE A 75 8.66 6.27 12.92
CA PHE A 75 8.04 6.03 11.62
C PHE A 75 7.13 7.17 11.15
N ARG A 76 6.60 7.99 12.06
CA ARG A 76 5.73 9.13 11.72
C ARG A 76 6.37 10.14 10.75
N TYR A 77 7.71 10.15 10.70
CA TYR A 77 8.50 11.04 9.86
C TYR A 77 8.79 10.48 8.46
N TYR A 78 8.29 9.29 8.14
CA TYR A 78 8.53 8.63 6.87
C TYR A 78 7.22 8.25 6.17
N LEU A 79 7.17 8.46 4.86
CA LEU A 79 6.28 7.70 3.99
C LEU A 79 7.03 6.44 3.59
N ILE A 80 6.45 5.29 3.87
CA ILE A 80 7.06 4.00 3.56
C ILE A 80 6.21 3.36 2.48
N ILE A 81 6.80 3.17 1.31
CA ILE A 81 6.14 2.58 0.14
C ILE A 81 6.77 1.22 -0.10
N ALA A 82 5.96 0.19 -0.27
CA ALA A 82 6.44 -1.09 -0.76
C ALA A 82 5.97 -1.30 -2.21
N VAL A 83 6.86 -1.82 -3.05
CA VAL A 83 6.57 -2.15 -4.45
C VAL A 83 7.04 -3.57 -4.70
N LEU A 84 6.16 -4.37 -5.27
CA LEU A 84 6.49 -5.64 -5.88
C LEU A 84 6.24 -5.47 -7.37
N ASP A 85 7.29 -5.53 -8.16
CA ASP A 85 7.19 -5.61 -9.61
C ASP A 85 7.90 -6.89 -10.05
N ALA A 86 7.18 -7.78 -10.72
CA ALA A 86 7.73 -9.04 -11.20
C ALA A 86 7.26 -9.38 -12.61
N ARG A 87 8.21 -9.79 -13.46
CA ARG A 87 7.92 -10.37 -14.78
C ARG A 87 7.61 -11.85 -14.63
N VAL A 88 6.57 -12.32 -15.30
CA VAL A 88 6.20 -13.73 -15.45
C VAL A 88 6.95 -14.28 -16.66
N LEU A 89 7.87 -15.21 -16.42
CA LEU A 89 8.62 -15.89 -17.47
C LEU A 89 7.76 -16.97 -18.15
N ASP A 90 8.21 -17.49 -19.30
CA ASP A 90 7.47 -18.49 -20.08
C ASP A 90 7.26 -19.82 -19.32
N ASP A 91 8.14 -20.12 -18.38
CA ASP A 91 8.04 -21.30 -17.49
C ASP A 91 7.17 -21.03 -16.25
N GLY A 92 6.52 -19.86 -16.18
CA GLY A 92 5.67 -19.45 -15.07
C GLY A 92 6.43 -18.95 -13.84
N LYS A 93 7.77 -18.92 -13.85
CA LYS A 93 8.55 -18.32 -12.76
C LYS A 93 8.43 -16.81 -12.77
N LEU A 94 8.73 -16.23 -11.62
CA LEU A 94 8.69 -14.79 -11.42
C LEU A 94 10.11 -14.24 -11.30
N GLU A 95 10.39 -13.21 -12.07
CA GLU A 95 11.62 -12.43 -12.03
C GLU A 95 11.29 -11.05 -11.43
N PRO A 96 11.53 -10.85 -10.12
CA PRO A 96 11.24 -9.58 -9.47
C PRO A 96 12.28 -8.52 -9.80
N ALA A 97 11.82 -7.30 -10.09
CA ALA A 97 12.67 -6.15 -10.28
C ALA A 97 13.46 -5.81 -9.00
N THR A 98 14.64 -5.22 -9.19
CA THR A 98 15.53 -4.74 -8.13
C THR A 98 15.13 -3.35 -7.65
N HIS A 99 15.70 -2.93 -6.52
CA HIS A 99 15.48 -1.58 -6.01
C HIS A 99 15.94 -0.49 -7.00
N ALA A 100 17.06 -0.74 -7.71
CA ALA A 100 17.63 0.18 -8.68
C ALA A 100 16.82 0.27 -9.98
N GLU A 101 16.12 -0.79 -10.35
CA GLU A 101 15.20 -0.78 -11.49
C GLU A 101 13.90 -0.06 -11.15
N ILE A 102 13.34 -0.22 -9.95
CA ILE A 102 12.05 0.39 -9.59
C ILE A 102 12.19 1.89 -9.26
N GLY A 103 13.21 2.27 -8.48
CA GLY A 103 13.34 3.62 -7.89
C GLY A 103 13.25 4.77 -8.89
N PRO A 104 13.99 4.76 -10.02
CA PRO A 104 13.95 5.83 -11.02
C PRO A 104 12.59 6.04 -11.69
N HIS A 105 11.72 5.03 -11.68
CA HIS A 105 10.40 5.10 -12.32
C HIS A 105 9.26 5.40 -11.32
N LEU A 106 9.58 5.55 -10.03
CA LEU A 106 8.61 5.95 -9.02
C LEU A 106 8.52 7.47 -8.91
N GLN A 107 7.33 8.02 -9.16
CA GLN A 107 7.01 9.41 -8.93
C GLN A 107 5.96 9.50 -7.82
N ILE A 108 6.31 10.10 -6.68
CA ILE A 108 5.43 10.19 -5.52
C ILE A 108 5.01 11.63 -5.31
N ARG A 109 3.71 11.86 -5.12
CA ARG A 109 3.16 13.15 -4.72
C ARG A 109 2.34 13.00 -3.43
N ARG A 110 2.61 13.86 -2.46
CA ARG A 110 1.83 14.01 -1.23
C ARG A 110 1.06 15.31 -1.30
N ASN A 111 -0.26 15.25 -1.21
CA ASN A 111 -1.16 16.41 -1.34
C ASN A 111 -0.83 17.23 -2.59
N GLY A 112 -0.56 16.54 -3.70
CA GLY A 112 -0.19 17.15 -4.98
C GLY A 112 1.25 17.70 -5.05
N LYS A 113 2.04 17.71 -3.97
CA LYS A 113 3.45 18.13 -3.99
C LYS A 113 4.38 16.94 -4.22
N PRO A 114 5.37 17.00 -5.13
CA PRO A 114 6.32 15.92 -5.32
C PRO A 114 7.14 15.67 -4.05
N VAL A 115 7.48 14.41 -3.79
CA VAL A 115 8.32 13.99 -2.67
C VAL A 115 9.37 13.01 -3.20
N GLU A 116 10.63 13.27 -2.87
CA GLU A 116 11.77 12.46 -3.33
C GLU A 116 12.03 11.25 -2.44
N ILE A 117 12.55 10.19 -3.05
CA ILE A 117 13.02 9.00 -2.35
C ILE A 117 14.30 9.34 -1.60
N LEU A 118 14.35 8.97 -0.32
CA LEU A 118 15.54 9.12 0.52
C LEU A 118 16.62 8.14 0.09
N ARG A 119 17.85 8.65 -0.05
CA ARG A 119 19.05 7.83 -0.24
C ARG A 119 19.54 7.24 1.08
N ASP A 120 19.42 8.02 2.15
CA ASP A 120 19.84 7.67 3.50
C ASP A 120 18.63 7.65 4.43
N VAL A 121 18.50 6.58 5.20
CA VAL A 121 17.41 6.35 6.15
C VAL A 121 18.03 6.11 7.52
N ASP A 122 17.40 6.61 8.58
CA ASP A 122 17.84 6.31 9.95
C ASP A 122 18.00 4.77 10.10
N PRO A 123 19.19 4.26 10.45
CA PRO A 123 19.43 2.82 10.54
C PRO A 123 18.47 2.10 11.48
N ARG A 124 17.94 2.79 12.50
CA ARG A 124 16.94 2.24 13.41
C ARG A 124 15.62 2.02 12.68
N VAL A 125 15.20 2.93 11.81
CA VAL A 125 13.99 2.78 10.98
C VAL A 125 14.16 1.62 10.01
N ALA A 126 15.27 1.60 9.26
CA ALA A 126 15.53 0.54 8.28
C ALA A 126 15.55 -0.85 8.92
N ARG A 127 16.18 -1.00 10.10
CA ARG A 127 16.20 -2.26 10.85
C ARG A 127 14.79 -2.70 11.25
N ARG A 128 13.99 -1.80 11.83
CA ARG A 128 12.62 -2.11 12.25
C ARG A 128 11.71 -2.44 11.09
N VAL A 129 11.82 -1.76 9.94
CA VAL A 129 11.09 -2.13 8.74
C VAL A 129 11.50 -3.52 8.25
N GLY A 130 12.78 -3.86 8.28
CA GLY A 130 13.26 -5.21 7.97
C GLY A 130 12.61 -6.28 8.84
N GLU A 131 12.53 -6.05 10.15
CA GLU A 131 11.88 -6.95 11.12
C GLU A 131 10.36 -7.05 10.91
N LEU A 132 9.66 -5.92 10.78
CA LEU A 132 8.19 -5.87 10.74
C LEU A 132 7.61 -6.23 9.38
N SER A 133 8.33 -5.95 8.28
CA SER A 133 7.89 -6.31 6.92
C SER A 133 7.82 -7.81 6.69
N TYR A 134 8.34 -8.63 7.62
CA TYR A 134 8.22 -10.08 7.59
C TYR A 134 6.77 -10.53 7.42
N LEU A 135 5.81 -9.94 8.14
CA LEU A 135 4.40 -10.31 8.02
C LEU A 135 3.88 -10.11 6.60
N LEU A 136 4.20 -8.97 5.97
CA LEU A 136 3.84 -8.68 4.59
C LEU A 136 4.51 -9.65 3.61
N LYS A 137 5.79 -9.97 3.82
CA LYS A 137 6.51 -10.92 2.97
C LYS A 137 5.93 -12.33 3.07
N THR A 138 5.59 -12.77 4.28
CA THR A 138 4.99 -14.09 4.51
C THR A 138 3.59 -14.19 3.91
N SER A 139 2.76 -13.15 4.00
CA SER A 139 1.44 -13.14 3.36
C SER A 139 1.53 -13.22 1.83
N LEU A 140 2.63 -12.74 1.27
CA LEU A 140 2.94 -12.80 -0.17
C LEU A 140 3.62 -14.11 -0.59
N SER A 141 3.96 -15.01 0.34
CA SER A 141 4.67 -16.26 0.04
C SER A 141 5.96 -15.99 -0.76
N MET A 142 6.18 -16.73 -1.87
CA MET A 142 7.36 -16.57 -2.73
C MET A 142 7.47 -15.18 -3.37
N LEU A 143 6.36 -14.46 -3.52
CA LEU A 143 6.37 -13.08 -4.04
C LEU A 143 7.05 -12.10 -3.06
N GLY A 144 7.05 -12.41 -1.75
CA GLY A 144 7.62 -11.55 -0.73
C GLY A 144 9.11 -11.26 -0.91
N VAL A 145 9.85 -12.16 -1.58
CA VAL A 145 11.28 -11.97 -1.91
C VAL A 145 11.50 -10.82 -2.90
N GLY A 146 10.50 -10.55 -3.75
CA GLY A 146 10.52 -9.47 -4.73
C GLY A 146 10.16 -8.11 -4.17
N LEU A 147 9.70 -8.03 -2.92
CA LEU A 147 9.26 -6.78 -2.32
C LEU A 147 10.43 -5.81 -2.16
N ARG A 148 10.28 -4.58 -2.67
CA ARG A 148 11.21 -3.46 -2.49
C ARG A 148 10.53 -2.39 -1.67
N ILE A 149 11.26 -1.83 -0.71
CA ILE A 149 10.73 -0.80 0.19
C ILE A 149 11.50 0.50 -0.08
N PHE A 150 10.75 1.59 -0.19
CA PHE A 150 11.22 2.95 -0.43
C PHE A 150 10.77 3.85 0.71
N PHE A 151 11.64 4.79 1.06
CA PHE A 151 11.42 5.72 2.16
C PHE A 151 11.41 7.14 1.60
N LEU A 152 10.46 7.95 2.04
CA LEU A 152 10.37 9.36 1.68
C LEU A 152 10.14 10.19 2.94
N PRO A 153 10.57 11.47 2.97
CA PRO A 153 10.32 12.34 4.11
C PRO A 153 8.82 12.60 4.25
N ASN A 154 8.29 12.45 5.47
CA ASN A 154 6.90 12.77 5.81
C ASN A 154 6.76 14.01 6.69
N ILE A 155 7.58 15.03 6.44
CA ILE A 155 7.60 16.25 7.24
C ILE A 155 7.18 17.49 6.44
N ASP A 156 6.60 18.45 7.14
CA ASP A 156 6.43 19.82 6.67
C ASP A 156 7.70 20.65 6.93
N ASP A 157 7.61 21.93 6.56
CA ASP A 157 8.70 22.89 6.70
C ASP A 157 9.08 23.14 8.18
N ASP A 158 8.18 22.84 9.12
CA ASP A 158 8.38 22.92 10.58
C ASP A 158 8.86 21.58 11.18
N GLY A 159 9.10 20.54 10.36
CA GLY A 159 9.53 19.21 10.81
C GLY A 159 8.42 18.34 11.41
N ARG A 160 7.14 18.69 11.20
CA ARG A 160 5.99 17.97 11.75
C ARG A 160 5.50 16.89 10.76
N PRO A 161 5.03 15.73 11.25
CA PRO A 161 4.43 14.69 10.42
C PRO A 161 3.25 15.20 9.59
N LEU A 162 3.25 14.91 8.29
CA LEU A 162 2.22 15.41 7.38
C LEU A 162 1.09 14.43 7.08
N LEU A 163 1.40 13.25 6.55
CA LEU A 163 0.40 12.29 6.09
C LEU A 163 0.46 11.01 6.93
N GLN A 164 -0.67 10.65 7.54
CA GLN A 164 -0.85 9.45 8.34
C GLN A 164 -2.14 8.75 7.90
N GLY A 165 -2.28 7.46 8.19
CA GLY A 165 -3.48 6.70 7.81
C GLY A 165 -4.75 7.25 8.48
N ALA A 166 -4.64 7.82 9.68
CA ALA A 166 -5.77 8.40 10.41
C ALA A 166 -6.08 9.87 10.04
N SER A 167 -5.22 10.54 9.26
CA SER A 167 -5.31 11.99 9.02
C SER A 167 -5.70 12.28 7.58
N ARG A 168 -6.44 13.38 7.34
CA ARG A 168 -6.83 13.76 5.97
C ARG A 168 -5.61 14.02 5.09
N GLY A 169 -5.66 13.49 3.87
CA GLY A 169 -4.67 13.78 2.85
C GLY A 169 -4.75 12.85 1.66
N LEU A 170 -3.84 13.07 0.72
CA LEU A 170 -3.77 12.39 -0.56
C LEU A 170 -2.34 11.93 -0.81
N LEU A 171 -2.20 10.65 -1.14
CA LEU A 171 -0.97 10.09 -1.69
C LEU A 171 -1.23 9.61 -3.11
N THR A 172 -0.40 10.07 -4.03
CA THR A 172 -0.41 9.65 -5.42
C THR A 172 0.95 9.06 -5.75
N ILE A 173 0.97 7.85 -6.30
CA ILE A 173 2.17 7.20 -6.80
C ILE A 173 1.95 6.91 -8.27
N ARG A 174 2.80 7.45 -9.12
CA ARG A 174 2.86 7.09 -10.54
C ARG A 174 4.07 6.18 -10.75
N TYR A 175 3.87 5.06 -11.44
CA TYR A 175 4.90 4.07 -11.70
C TYR A 175 4.80 3.50 -13.11
N ALA A 176 5.90 3.51 -13.84
CA ALA A 176 6.03 2.89 -15.16
C ALA A 176 6.86 1.61 -15.06
N PRO A 177 6.27 0.42 -15.22
CA PRO A 177 6.99 -0.83 -15.07
C PRO A 177 7.82 -1.19 -16.32
N GLY A 178 8.99 -0.57 -16.46
CA GLY A 178 9.87 -0.73 -17.62
C GLY A 178 9.71 0.38 -18.65
N GLU A 179 10.59 0.40 -19.65
CA GLU A 179 10.72 1.54 -20.58
C GLU A 179 9.57 1.65 -21.60
N ASP A 180 8.93 0.53 -21.94
CA ASP A 180 7.89 0.45 -22.98
C ASP A 180 6.46 0.31 -22.43
N GLU A 181 6.28 0.33 -21.10
CA GLU A 181 4.97 0.16 -20.47
C GLU A 181 4.39 1.50 -20.02
N ASP A 182 3.07 1.66 -20.18
CA ASP A 182 2.36 2.84 -19.71
C ASP A 182 2.50 3.00 -18.20
N ALA A 183 2.61 4.24 -17.74
CA ALA A 183 2.67 4.50 -16.31
C ALA A 183 1.27 4.41 -15.68
N PHE A 184 1.19 3.68 -14.56
CA PHE A 184 -0.02 3.59 -13.74
C PHE A 184 -0.01 4.66 -12.67
N GLU A 185 -1.18 5.19 -12.34
CA GLU A 185 -1.39 6.05 -11.20
C GLU A 185 -2.14 5.30 -10.10
N TYR A 186 -1.60 5.35 -8.89
CA TYR A 186 -2.15 4.73 -7.69
C TYR A 186 -2.47 5.84 -6.69
N VAL A 187 -3.72 5.88 -6.25
CA VAL A 187 -4.21 6.94 -5.37
C VAL A 187 -4.74 6.36 -4.06
N TRP A 188 -4.30 6.95 -2.95
CA TRP A 188 -4.85 6.71 -1.62
C TRP A 188 -5.39 8.03 -1.06
N HIS A 189 -6.66 7.99 -0.66
CA HIS A 189 -7.30 9.04 0.11
C HIS A 189 -7.29 8.64 1.58
N ALA A 190 -6.82 9.54 2.43
CA ALA A 190 -6.83 9.37 3.88
C ALA A 190 -7.88 10.32 4.51
N PRO A 191 -8.49 9.97 5.65
CA PRO A 191 -8.19 8.79 6.47
C PRO A 191 -8.57 7.46 5.80
N LEU A 192 -7.80 6.43 6.11
CA LEU A 192 -8.06 5.05 5.74
C LEU A 192 -9.19 4.49 6.59
N THR A 193 -10.10 3.76 5.96
CA THR A 193 -11.30 3.21 6.60
C THR A 193 -10.94 2.18 7.67
N ALA A 194 -9.94 1.33 7.41
CA ALA A 194 -9.45 0.36 8.39
C ALA A 194 -8.72 1.00 9.58
N VAL A 195 -8.39 2.31 9.52
CA VAL A 195 -7.79 3.07 10.63
C VAL A 195 -8.84 3.88 11.39
N ALA A 196 -9.61 4.69 10.67
CA ALA A 196 -10.53 5.66 11.28
C ALA A 196 -11.95 5.13 11.49
N GLY A 197 -12.25 3.93 10.99
CA GLY A 197 -13.61 3.41 10.93
C GLY A 197 -14.40 4.01 9.77
N PRO A 198 -15.46 3.34 9.31
CA PRO A 198 -16.33 3.87 8.27
C PRO A 198 -17.08 5.11 8.75
N GLN A 199 -17.63 5.87 7.80
CA GLN A 199 -18.59 6.92 8.09
C GLN A 199 -20.01 6.41 7.84
N THR A 200 -20.99 6.96 8.54
CA THR A 200 -22.40 6.61 8.35
C THR A 200 -23.18 7.77 7.74
N CYS A 201 -23.98 7.47 6.71
CA CYS A 201 -24.98 8.36 6.15
C CYS A 201 -26.14 8.55 7.14
N PRO A 202 -26.46 9.78 7.61
CA PRO A 202 -27.52 9.97 8.59
C PRO A 202 -28.94 9.71 8.08
N ASP A 203 -29.18 9.83 6.77
CA ASP A 203 -30.52 9.62 6.18
C ASP A 203 -30.76 8.17 5.78
N GLY A 204 -29.80 7.55 5.07
CA GLY A 204 -29.93 6.18 4.55
C GLY A 204 -29.25 5.10 5.40
N GLY A 205 -28.42 5.48 6.38
CA GLY A 205 -27.73 4.54 7.27
C GLY A 205 -26.57 3.78 6.63
N GLU A 206 -26.21 4.09 5.37
CA GLU A 206 -25.13 3.38 4.67
C GLU A 206 -23.76 3.64 5.31
N SER A 207 -22.94 2.59 5.33
CA SER A 207 -21.54 2.62 5.73
C SER A 207 -20.66 2.98 4.53
N LEU A 208 -19.85 4.02 4.68
CA LEU A 208 -19.05 4.66 3.64
C LEU A 208 -17.58 4.77 4.05
N GLU A 209 -16.69 4.92 3.08
CA GLU A 209 -15.25 5.05 3.32
C GLU A 209 -14.91 6.29 4.15
N ALA A 210 -13.89 6.18 5.01
CA ALA A 210 -13.54 7.21 5.99
C ALA A 210 -13.17 8.57 5.37
N HIS A 211 -12.61 8.57 4.16
CA HIS A 211 -12.15 9.80 3.52
C HIS A 211 -13.28 10.65 2.93
N TRP A 212 -14.50 10.12 2.84
CA TRP A 212 -15.63 10.84 2.27
C TRP A 212 -16.17 11.88 3.24
N ALA A 213 -16.47 13.08 2.73
CA ALA A 213 -17.08 14.15 3.53
C ALA A 213 -18.61 14.13 3.46
N TYR A 214 -19.18 13.70 2.33
CA TYR A 214 -20.61 13.72 2.04
C TYR A 214 -21.05 12.38 1.45
N CYS A 215 -22.30 11.99 1.68
CA CYS A 215 -22.92 10.82 1.08
C CYS A 215 -23.07 11.03 -0.45
N PRO A 216 -22.66 10.08 -1.31
CA PRO A 216 -22.81 10.20 -2.77
C PRO A 216 -24.28 10.25 -3.20
N TRP A 217 -25.15 9.60 -2.44
CA TRP A 217 -26.55 9.41 -2.80
C TRP A 217 -27.43 10.56 -2.33
N HIS A 218 -27.23 11.00 -1.08
CA HIS A 218 -28.08 12.01 -0.45
C HIS A 218 -27.45 13.41 -0.41
N GLY A 219 -26.15 13.55 -0.69
CA GLY A 219 -25.44 14.85 -0.65
C GLY A 219 -25.28 15.45 0.75
N ILE A 220 -25.62 14.69 1.80
CA ILE A 220 -25.56 15.12 3.20
C ILE A 220 -24.21 14.79 3.83
N LYS A 221 -23.83 15.56 4.86
CA LYS A 221 -22.57 15.36 5.57
C LYS A 221 -22.59 14.04 6.34
N LEU A 222 -21.53 13.25 6.20
CA LEU A 222 -21.40 11.99 6.92
C LEU A 222 -21.02 12.20 8.38
N ARG A 223 -21.34 11.24 9.24
CA ARG A 223 -20.93 11.20 10.65
C ARG A 223 -19.96 10.05 10.86
N GLY A 224 -18.81 10.32 11.48
CA GLY A 224 -17.91 9.28 11.97
C GLY A 224 -18.43 8.70 13.27
N GLU A 225 -18.06 7.45 13.55
CA GLU A 225 -18.23 6.82 14.87
C GLU A 225 -17.36 7.48 15.94
#